data_AF-A0A120HVK9-F1
#
_entry.id   AF-A0A120HVK9-F1
#
_cell.length_a   1.000
_cell.length_b   1.000
_cell.length_c   1.000
_cell.angle_alpha   90.00
_cell.angle_beta   90.00
_cell.angle_gamma   90.00
#
_symmetry.space_group_name_H-M   'P 1'
#
loop_
_entity.id
_entity.type
_entity.pdbx_description
1 polymer ?
#
loop_
_entity_poly.entity_id
_entity_poly.type
_entity_poly.pdbx_seq_one_letter_code
_entity_poly.pdbx_strand_id
1 'polypeptide(L)'
;RPDVRANSKLLKGVTGIGKLDIIWRTSMGERGRLQTSQLERMAPGYGDVRLTVEAIPSIVALERPFSVTLRILNSCDRTMDLMLSFDSQQSGRALLWEGISGRQLGKIEPHTSLAISLEATPIRTGLQSISGLRLQDMFLQRNYDY
;
A
#
# COMPACT_ATOMS: atom_id res chain seq x y z
N ARG A 1 30.39 -20.67 6.54
CA ARG A 1 29.62 -19.63 5.82
C ARG A 1 28.72 -20.35 4.82
N PRO A 2 27.45 -20.65 5.12
CA PRO A 2 26.62 -21.42 4.20
C PRO A 2 26.00 -20.51 3.13
N ASP A 3 25.97 -21.04 1.91
CA ASP A 3 25.58 -20.40 0.67
C ASP A 3 24.11 -19.95 0.62
N VAL A 4 23.90 -18.68 0.28
CA VAL A 4 22.61 -18.02 0.01
C VAL A 4 21.89 -18.58 -1.24
N ARG A 5 22.44 -19.62 -1.88
CA ARG A 5 21.93 -20.20 -3.14
C ARG A 5 20.75 -21.17 -2.98
N ALA A 6 20.36 -21.53 -1.76
CA ALA A 6 19.38 -22.60 -1.50
C ALA A 6 17.92 -22.15 -1.37
N ASN A 7 17.57 -20.90 -1.68
CA ASN A 7 16.18 -20.44 -1.57
C ASN A 7 15.65 -19.89 -2.91
N SER A 8 15.44 -20.80 -3.86
CA SER A 8 14.83 -20.53 -5.18
C SER A 8 13.43 -19.88 -5.10
N LYS A 9 12.76 -19.94 -3.93
CA LYS A 9 11.50 -19.24 -3.67
C LYS A 9 11.66 -17.72 -3.46
N LEU A 10 12.80 -17.26 -2.94
CA LEU A 10 13.10 -15.82 -2.75
C LEU A 10 13.48 -15.13 -4.08
N LEU A 11 14.03 -15.87 -5.03
CA LEU A 11 14.53 -15.34 -6.31
C LEU A 11 13.42 -15.10 -7.34
N LYS A 12 12.24 -15.70 -7.18
CA LYS A 12 11.10 -15.54 -8.12
C LYS A 12 10.49 -14.13 -8.14
N GLY A 13 10.94 -13.23 -7.27
CA GLY A 13 10.45 -11.85 -7.18
C GLY A 13 11.44 -10.78 -7.62
N VAL A 14 12.71 -11.10 -7.89
CA VAL A 14 13.70 -10.05 -8.21
C VAL A 14 13.52 -9.59 -9.66
N THR A 15 12.82 -8.48 -9.86
CA THR A 15 12.73 -7.83 -11.18
C THR A 15 13.72 -6.67 -11.21
N GLY A 16 14.69 -6.71 -12.14
CA GLY A 16 15.58 -5.57 -12.38
C GLY A 16 14.79 -4.41 -12.99
N ILE A 17 14.66 -3.30 -12.26
CA ILE A 17 13.89 -2.12 -12.72
C ILE A 17 14.71 -1.25 -13.68
N GLY A 18 16.04 -1.43 -13.70
CA GLY A 18 16.96 -0.65 -14.53
C GLY A 18 17.94 0.14 -13.68
N LYS A 19 18.49 1.22 -14.25
CA LYS A 19 19.47 2.12 -13.59
C LYS A 19 18.93 3.55 -13.65
N LEU A 20 19.15 4.32 -12.59
CA LEU A 20 18.86 5.75 -12.58
C LEU A 20 20.11 6.51 -13.04
N ASP A 21 19.99 7.36 -14.05
CA ASP A 21 21.05 8.27 -14.50
C ASP A 21 20.59 9.71 -14.28
N ILE A 22 21.31 10.42 -13.40
CA ILE A 22 21.01 11.80 -13.02
C ILE A 22 22.12 12.68 -13.60
N ILE A 23 21.75 13.72 -14.32
CA ILE A 23 22.68 14.73 -14.85
C ILE A 23 22.23 16.09 -14.33
N TRP A 24 23.16 16.88 -13.80
CA TRP A 24 22.87 18.21 -13.28
C TRP A 24 23.98 19.19 -13.65
N ARG A 25 23.75 20.46 -13.34
CA ARG A 25 24.77 21.50 -13.35
C ARG A 25 24.96 22.09 -11.97
N THR A 26 26.19 22.36 -11.58
CA THR A 26 26.48 23.10 -10.34
C THR A 26 26.11 24.57 -10.53
N SER A 27 26.03 25.32 -9.43
CA SER A 27 25.81 26.77 -9.48
C SER A 27 26.88 27.52 -10.29
N MET A 28 28.07 26.93 -10.44
CA MET A 28 29.19 27.43 -11.25
C MET A 28 29.20 26.87 -12.69
N GLY A 29 28.15 26.13 -13.10
CA GLY A 29 27.95 25.66 -14.46
C GLY A 29 28.63 24.33 -14.81
N GLU A 30 29.35 23.70 -13.88
CA GLU A 30 30.01 22.41 -14.09
C GLU A 30 28.97 21.30 -14.23
N ARG A 31 29.23 20.33 -15.11
CA ARG A 31 28.31 19.21 -15.34
C ARG A 31 28.61 18.06 -14.39
N GLY A 32 27.61 17.70 -13.57
CA GLY A 32 27.63 16.48 -12.77
C GLY A 32 26.85 15.35 -13.44
N ARG A 33 27.25 14.11 -13.17
CA ARG A 33 26.52 12.89 -13.55
C ARG A 33 26.61 11.85 -12.44
N LEU A 34 25.48 11.24 -12.09
CA LEU A 34 25.39 10.14 -11.14
C LEU A 34 24.57 9.03 -11.77
N GLN A 35 25.21 7.88 -11.96
CA GLN A 35 24.53 6.70 -12.44
C GLN A 35 24.53 5.64 -11.35
N THR A 36 23.36 5.07 -11.05
CA THR A 36 23.25 3.98 -10.07
C THR A 36 23.60 2.64 -10.71
N SER A 37 23.97 1.67 -9.87
CA SER A 37 23.94 0.25 -10.22
C SER A 37 22.51 -0.20 -10.55
N GLN A 38 22.39 -1.44 -11.05
CA GLN A 38 21.09 -2.05 -11.33
C GLN A 38 20.22 -2.01 -10.07
N LEU A 39 19.08 -1.35 -10.15
CA LEU A 39 18.07 -1.39 -9.11
C LEU A 39 17.32 -2.71 -9.23
N GLU A 40 17.41 -3.49 -8.17
CA GLU A 40 16.66 -4.72 -7.99
C GLU A 40 15.42 -4.43 -7.15
N ARG A 41 14.23 -4.77 -7.67
CA ARG A 41 13.01 -4.80 -6.86
C ARG A 41 12.78 -6.21 -6.39
N MET A 42 12.53 -6.40 -5.10
CA MET A 42 11.74 -7.54 -4.67
C MET A 42 10.28 -7.26 -5.03
N ALA A 43 9.68 -8.08 -5.89
CA ALA A 43 8.25 -8.10 -6.09
C ALA A 43 7.62 -8.24 -4.70
N PRO A 44 6.65 -7.37 -4.34
CA PRO A 44 5.95 -7.51 -3.09
C PRO A 44 5.46 -8.95 -3.00
N GLY A 45 5.76 -9.63 -1.90
CA GLY A 45 5.06 -10.86 -1.59
C GLY A 45 3.60 -10.48 -1.44
N TYR A 46 2.82 -10.67 -2.50
CA TYR A 46 1.38 -10.46 -2.44
C TYR A 46 0.88 -11.51 -1.47
N GLY A 47 0.62 -11.08 -0.23
CA GLY A 47 0.01 -11.95 0.78
C GLY A 47 -1.39 -12.35 0.36
N ASP A 48 -2.11 -13.01 1.26
CA ASP A 48 -3.48 -13.47 1.05
C ASP A 48 -4.43 -12.37 0.54
N VAL A 49 -4.27 -11.13 1.02
CA VAL A 49 -5.09 -9.96 0.67
C VAL A 49 -4.20 -8.84 0.15
N ARG A 50 -4.66 -8.17 -0.91
CA ARG A 50 -3.99 -6.99 -1.47
C ARG A 50 -4.95 -5.80 -1.48
N LEU A 51 -4.55 -4.72 -0.82
CA LEU A 51 -5.23 -3.42 -0.86
C LEU A 51 -4.50 -2.49 -1.83
N THR A 52 -5.24 -1.85 -2.74
CA THR A 52 -4.70 -0.87 -3.69
C THR A 52 -5.57 0.37 -3.74
N VAL A 53 -4.95 1.55 -3.84
CA VAL A 53 -5.67 2.80 -4.08
C VAL A 53 -5.99 2.91 -5.57
N GLU A 54 -7.26 3.02 -5.92
CA GLU A 54 -7.73 3.16 -7.29
C GLU A 54 -7.88 4.63 -7.69
N ALA A 55 -8.46 5.44 -6.79
CA ALA A 55 -8.63 6.87 -7.01
C ALA A 55 -8.46 7.64 -5.70
N ILE A 56 -7.66 8.70 -5.75
CA ILE A 56 -7.50 9.68 -4.67
C ILE A 56 -7.16 11.04 -5.27
N PRO A 57 -7.72 12.15 -4.76
CA PRO A 57 -7.29 13.50 -5.13
C PRO A 57 -5.82 13.75 -4.78
N SER A 58 -5.07 14.38 -5.68
CA SER A 58 -3.65 14.70 -5.46
C SER A 58 -3.43 15.82 -4.45
N ILE A 59 -4.42 16.69 -4.27
CA ILE A 59 -4.40 17.84 -3.36
C ILE A 59 -5.76 17.90 -2.65
N VAL A 60 -5.72 18.02 -1.33
CA VAL A 60 -6.91 18.09 -0.48
C VAL A 60 -6.79 19.30 0.45
N ALA A 61 -7.92 19.90 0.81
CA ALA A 61 -7.95 20.98 1.77
C ALA A 61 -7.92 20.42 3.20
N LEU A 62 -7.14 21.07 4.07
CA LEU A 62 -7.10 20.73 5.49
C LEU A 62 -8.51 20.79 6.09
N GLU A 63 -8.85 19.85 6.98
CA GLU A 63 -10.14 19.76 7.67
C GLU A 63 -11.37 19.62 6.75
N ARG A 64 -11.16 19.29 5.46
CA ARG A 64 -12.26 18.97 4.55
C ARG A 64 -12.24 17.49 4.16
N PRO A 65 -13.37 16.78 4.27
CA PRO A 65 -13.44 15.38 3.87
C PRO A 65 -13.24 15.25 2.37
N PHE A 66 -12.59 14.15 1.97
CA PHE A 66 -12.43 13.74 0.59
C PHE A 66 -12.61 12.23 0.44
N SER A 67 -13.04 11.82 -0.75
CA SER A 67 -13.28 10.42 -1.07
C SER A 67 -11.99 9.74 -1.54
N VAL A 68 -11.79 8.51 -1.06
CA VAL A 68 -10.74 7.59 -1.48
C VAL A 68 -11.39 6.30 -1.95
N THR A 69 -11.12 5.91 -3.20
CA THR A 69 -11.57 4.64 -3.75
C THR A 69 -10.45 3.63 -3.63
N LEU A 70 -10.73 2.53 -2.93
CA LEU A 70 -9.82 1.43 -2.69
C LEU A 70 -10.34 0.16 -3.35
N ARG A 71 -9.42 -0.66 -3.82
CA ARG A 71 -9.70 -1.99 -4.36
C ARG A 71 -9.02 -3.04 -3.49
N ILE A 72 -9.81 -3.97 -2.99
CA ILE A 72 -9.38 -5.12 -2.21
C ILE A 72 -9.39 -6.33 -3.14
N LEU A 73 -8.26 -7.01 -3.28
CA LEU A 73 -8.11 -8.22 -4.08
C LEU A 73 -7.85 -9.39 -3.13
N ASN A 74 -8.70 -10.41 -3.24
CA ASN A 74 -8.44 -11.72 -2.64
C ASN A 74 -7.45 -12.46 -3.55
N SER A 75 -6.24 -12.75 -3.06
CA SER A 75 -5.19 -13.45 -3.81
C SER A 75 -5.08 -14.92 -3.43
N CYS A 76 -6.01 -15.44 -2.62
CA CYS A 76 -6.07 -16.85 -2.24
C CYS A 76 -6.99 -17.67 -3.16
N ASP A 77 -6.81 -18.98 -3.11
CA ASP A 77 -7.66 -19.98 -3.76
C ASP A 77 -8.95 -20.30 -2.96
N ARG A 78 -9.29 -19.47 -1.96
CA ARG A 78 -10.47 -19.65 -1.08
C ARG A 78 -11.27 -18.36 -1.00
N THR A 79 -12.58 -18.48 -0.80
CA THR A 79 -13.45 -17.35 -0.49
C THR A 79 -13.07 -16.77 0.88
N MET A 80 -13.01 -15.44 0.98
CA MET A 80 -12.75 -14.72 2.24
C MET A 80 -13.95 -13.90 2.63
N ASP A 81 -14.25 -13.82 3.92
CA ASP A 81 -15.21 -12.86 4.47
C ASP A 81 -14.45 -11.80 5.25
N LEU A 82 -14.42 -10.58 4.71
CA LEU A 82 -13.56 -9.51 5.23
C LEU A 82 -14.37 -8.49 6.01
N MET A 83 -13.83 -8.08 7.16
CA MET A 83 -14.32 -6.97 7.95
C MET A 83 -13.29 -5.83 7.94
N LEU A 84 -13.75 -4.62 7.62
CA LEU A 84 -12.95 -3.40 7.66
C LEU A 84 -13.03 -2.76 9.03
N SER A 85 -11.87 -2.41 9.57
CA SER A 85 -11.74 -1.65 10.82
C SER A 85 -10.70 -0.55 10.65
N PHE A 86 -10.87 0.54 11.41
CA PHE A 86 -9.95 1.66 11.44
C PHE A 86 -9.08 1.56 12.68
N ASP A 87 -7.76 1.62 12.51
CA ASP A 87 -6.83 1.62 13.63
C ASP A 87 -6.78 3.01 14.27
N SER A 88 -7.37 3.15 15.46
CA SER A 88 -7.41 4.42 16.20
C SER A 88 -6.12 4.75 16.94
N GLN A 89 -5.19 3.79 17.06
CA GLN A 89 -4.05 3.88 17.97
C GLN A 89 -2.75 4.39 17.32
N GLN A 90 -2.79 4.84 16.06
CA GLN A 90 -1.60 5.36 15.38
C GLN A 90 -1.23 6.76 15.89
N SER A 91 -0.22 6.81 16.77
CA SER A 91 0.46 8.05 17.16
C SER A 91 1.02 8.76 15.93
N GLY A 92 0.54 9.99 15.66
CA GLY A 92 1.01 10.80 14.53
C GLY A 92 0.11 10.79 13.29
N ARG A 93 -1.12 10.27 13.38
CA ARG A 93 -2.09 10.30 12.28
C ARG A 93 -2.23 11.70 11.66
N ALA A 94 -2.16 11.76 10.34
CA ALA A 94 -2.42 12.96 9.56
C ALA A 94 -3.78 12.92 8.85
N LEU A 95 -4.43 11.76 8.87
CA LEU A 95 -5.70 11.47 8.22
C LEU A 95 -6.65 10.84 9.23
N LEU A 96 -7.91 11.27 9.22
CA LEU A 96 -9.01 10.67 9.96
C LEU A 96 -9.94 9.97 8.98
N TRP A 97 -10.13 8.67 9.14
CA TRP A 97 -11.15 7.95 8.37
C TRP A 97 -12.53 8.23 8.93
N GLU A 98 -13.45 8.59 8.04
CA GLU A 98 -14.85 8.79 8.36
C GLU A 98 -15.62 7.50 8.04
N GLY A 99 -16.38 7.01 9.01
CA GLY A 99 -17.19 5.81 8.86
C GLY A 99 -17.21 4.90 10.08
N ILE A 100 -17.83 3.74 9.90
CA ILE A 100 -18.05 2.76 10.95
C ILE A 100 -16.89 1.76 10.94
N SER A 101 -16.15 1.66 12.04
CA SER A 101 -15.18 0.59 12.26
C SER A 101 -15.91 -0.73 12.52
N GLY A 102 -15.40 -1.85 11.99
CA GLY A 102 -16.06 -3.16 12.06
C GLY A 102 -17.10 -3.37 10.96
N ARG A 103 -17.03 -2.63 9.85
CA ARG A 103 -17.94 -2.80 8.71
C ARG A 103 -17.63 -4.10 7.98
N GLN A 104 -18.60 -5.01 7.91
CA GLN A 104 -18.50 -6.19 7.06
C GLN A 104 -18.52 -5.79 5.58
N LEU A 105 -17.51 -6.23 4.83
CA LEU A 105 -17.42 -6.05 3.38
C LEU A 105 -18.08 -7.20 2.62
N GLY A 106 -18.36 -8.30 3.32
CA GLY A 106 -18.96 -9.51 2.77
C GLY A 106 -17.93 -10.46 2.18
N LYS A 107 -18.45 -11.47 1.48
CA LYS A 107 -17.65 -12.54 0.90
C LYS A 107 -17.03 -12.11 -0.43
N ILE A 108 -15.73 -12.33 -0.56
CA ILE A 108 -14.95 -12.09 -1.78
C ILE A 108 -14.45 -13.45 -2.28
N GLU A 109 -14.87 -13.81 -3.48
CA GLU A 109 -14.50 -15.08 -4.11
C GLU A 109 -12.99 -15.15 -4.44
N PRO A 110 -12.42 -16.36 -4.59
CA PRO A 110 -11.02 -16.54 -4.96
C PRO A 110 -10.63 -15.71 -6.19
N HIS A 111 -9.48 -15.03 -6.12
CA HIS A 111 -8.93 -14.23 -7.23
C HIS A 111 -9.83 -13.08 -7.72
N THR A 112 -10.86 -12.72 -6.95
CA THR A 112 -11.75 -11.60 -7.25
C THR A 112 -11.44 -10.37 -6.39
N SER A 113 -12.00 -9.23 -6.80
CA SER A 113 -11.77 -7.96 -6.11
C SER A 113 -13.06 -7.20 -5.83
N LEU A 114 -13.05 -6.48 -4.72
CA LEU A 114 -14.12 -5.59 -4.28
C LEU A 114 -13.60 -4.14 -4.25
N ALA A 115 -14.35 -3.22 -4.87
CA ALA A 115 -14.09 -1.79 -4.74
C ALA A 115 -14.90 -1.21 -3.59
N ILE A 116 -14.26 -0.41 -2.75
CA ILE A 116 -14.88 0.32 -1.64
C ILE A 116 -14.52 1.80 -1.74
N SER A 117 -15.47 2.67 -1.40
CA SER A 117 -15.22 4.11 -1.26
C SER A 117 -15.31 4.48 0.21
N LEU A 118 -14.30 5.18 0.69
CA LEU A 118 -14.16 5.66 2.05
C LEU A 118 -13.97 7.18 2.03
N GLU A 119 -14.45 7.86 3.06
CA GLU A 119 -14.20 9.28 3.24
C GLU A 119 -13.11 9.48 4.30
N ALA A 120 -12.28 10.49 4.09
CA ALA A 120 -11.21 10.80 5.02
C ALA A 120 -10.98 12.31 5.12
N THR A 121 -10.67 12.78 6.32
CA THR A 121 -10.40 14.18 6.61
C THR A 121 -8.93 14.37 7.02
N PRO A 122 -8.17 15.22 6.30
CA PRO A 122 -6.77 15.49 6.63
C PRO A 122 -6.69 16.50 7.77
N ILE A 123 -5.86 16.20 8.77
CA ILE A 123 -5.64 17.04 9.97
C ILE A 123 -4.23 17.63 10.05
N ARG A 124 -3.36 17.31 9.09
CA ARG A 124 -2.00 17.87 8.98
C ARG A 124 -1.67 18.21 7.53
N THR A 125 -0.97 19.31 7.32
CA THR A 125 -0.49 19.75 6.00
C THR A 125 0.82 19.06 5.60
N GLY A 126 1.12 19.01 4.31
CA GLY A 126 2.35 18.42 3.76
C GLY A 126 2.10 17.10 3.02
N LEU A 127 3.19 16.39 2.70
CA LEU A 127 3.09 15.05 2.11
C LEU A 127 2.70 14.05 3.20
N GLN A 128 1.53 13.44 3.06
CA GLN A 128 0.98 12.51 4.06
C GLN A 128 0.90 11.09 3.50
N SER A 129 1.17 10.11 4.35
CA SER A 129 0.90 8.70 4.07
C SER A 129 -0.56 8.36 4.37
N ILE A 130 -1.17 7.55 3.51
CA ILE A 130 -2.48 6.95 3.77
C ILE A 130 -2.23 5.64 4.54
N SER A 131 -2.72 5.55 5.78
CA SER A 131 -2.56 4.39 6.64
C SER A 131 -3.74 4.28 7.62
N GLY A 132 -3.76 3.20 8.41
CA GLY A 132 -4.73 3.02 9.50
C GLY A 132 -5.95 2.20 9.09
N LEU A 133 -5.82 1.41 8.02
CA LEU A 133 -6.85 0.48 7.57
C LEU A 133 -6.47 -0.93 7.98
N ARG A 134 -7.36 -1.63 8.69
CA ARG A 134 -7.19 -3.04 9.05
C ARG A 134 -8.31 -3.86 8.46
N LEU A 135 -7.95 -4.90 7.73
CA LEU A 135 -8.86 -5.93 7.25
C LEU A 135 -8.72 -7.18 8.10
N GLN A 136 -9.83 -7.74 8.57
CA GLN A 136 -9.87 -9.00 9.30
C GLN A 136 -10.60 -10.05 8.49
N ASP A 137 -9.96 -11.19 8.24
CA ASP A 137 -10.60 -12.40 7.71
C ASP A 137 -11.40 -13.06 8.82
N MET A 138 -12.72 -13.08 8.69
CA MET A 138 -13.65 -13.60 9.69
C MET A 138 -13.61 -15.13 9.78
N PHE A 139 -13.20 -15.83 8.72
CA PHE A 139 -13.09 -17.28 8.73
C PHE A 139 -11.84 -17.75 9.46
N LEU A 140 -10.68 -17.14 9.16
CA LEU A 140 -9.41 -17.51 9.76
C LEU A 140 -9.01 -16.66 10.97
N GLN A 141 -9.79 -15.63 11.30
CA GLN A 141 -9.48 -14.67 12.36
C GLN A 141 -8.10 -14.03 12.19
N ARG A 142 -7.69 -13.78 10.94
CA ARG A 142 -6.38 -13.21 10.59
C ARG A 142 -6.52 -11.74 10.24
N ASN A 143 -5.62 -10.92 10.78
CA ASN A 143 -5.59 -9.48 10.54
C ASN A 143 -4.56 -9.11 9.46
N TYR A 144 -4.91 -8.14 8.63
CA TYR A 144 -4.08 -7.51 7.62
C TYR A 144 -4.09 -6.00 7.85
N ASP A 145 -2.95 -5.45 8.23
CA ASP A 145 -2.77 -4.02 8.51
C ASP A 145 -2.18 -3.27 7.31
N TYR A 146 -2.73 -2.10 7.00
CA TYR A 146 -2.35 -1.21 5.91
C TYR A 146 -2.25 0.27 6.36
#